data_AF-A0A4Y8WR69-F1
#
_entry.id   AF-A0A4Y8WR69-F1
#
_cell.length_a   1.000
_cell.length_b   1.000
_cell.length_c   1.000
_cell.angle_alpha   90.00
_cell.angle_beta   90.00
_cell.angle_gamma   90.00
#
_symmetry.space_group_name_H-M   'P 1'
#
loop_
_entity.id
_entity.type
_entity.pdbx_description
1 polymer ?
#
loop_
_entity_poly.entity_id
_entity_poly.type
_entity_poly.pdbx_seq_one_letter_code
_entity_poly.pdbx_strand_id
1 'polypeptide(L)'
;MAEYKTNITKEELQKLEPETLPIGVVVLSHTSSIEQVEEACNRLKEGNKVLGFDTETKPSFRKGKSYKVSLLQLSSPDFVVLFRLLPSWDKKLLEPLQKILKSKRIAKVGVAIGDDAKGLWADHQLITNRMVDLRTLAKGAGVEVLSLTRLYAVLYNKRISKGQRLSDWEREELTEGQVDYAALDAYAGLRIFEGFKKVLNRSMYFNLDVQQPKKRVLKKKDSKQSKQ
;
A
#
# COMPACT_ATOMS: atom_id res chain seq x y z
N MET A 1 26.76 -4.91 -9.97
CA MET A 1 25.33 -4.87 -9.60
C MET A 1 24.88 -6.31 -9.45
N ALA A 2 24.09 -6.66 -8.43
CA ALA A 2 23.59 -8.02 -8.31
C ALA A 2 22.78 -8.35 -9.59
N GLU A 3 23.15 -9.44 -10.26
CA GLU A 3 22.50 -9.87 -11.48
C GLU A 3 21.16 -10.49 -11.09
N TYR A 4 20.08 -9.72 -11.25
CA TYR A 4 18.72 -10.18 -10.97
C TYR A 4 17.96 -10.27 -12.29
N LYS A 5 17.08 -11.27 -12.41
CA LYS A 5 16.31 -11.49 -13.65
C LYS A 5 15.46 -10.25 -13.97
N THR A 6 15.42 -9.80 -15.21
CA THR A 6 14.53 -8.69 -15.62
C THR A 6 13.16 -9.16 -16.11
N ASN A 7 13.02 -10.48 -16.33
CA ASN A 7 11.81 -11.11 -16.84
C ASN A 7 11.67 -12.53 -16.25
N ILE A 8 10.46 -13.09 -16.32
CA ILE A 8 10.15 -14.45 -15.92
C ILE A 8 8.98 -14.99 -16.76
N THR A 9 9.13 -16.19 -17.32
CA THR A 9 8.08 -16.85 -18.10
C THR A 9 6.96 -17.37 -17.19
N LYS A 10 5.85 -17.80 -17.79
CA LYS A 10 4.74 -18.37 -17.02
C LYS A 10 5.14 -19.73 -16.42
N GLU A 11 5.90 -20.51 -17.18
CA GLU A 11 6.39 -21.84 -16.83
C GLU A 11 7.41 -21.77 -15.69
N GLU A 12 8.33 -20.80 -15.74
CA GLU A 12 9.25 -20.53 -14.63
C GLU A 12 8.50 -20.10 -13.38
N LEU A 13 7.55 -19.16 -13.51
CA LEU A 13 6.76 -18.66 -12.39
C LEU A 13 5.97 -19.76 -11.67
N GLN A 14 5.45 -20.75 -12.40
CA GLN A 14 4.70 -21.87 -11.83
C GLN A 14 5.57 -22.84 -11.02
N LYS A 15 6.88 -22.89 -11.29
CA LYS A 15 7.84 -23.74 -10.59
C LYS A 15 8.36 -23.12 -9.28
N LEU A 16 8.09 -21.83 -9.05
CA LEU A 16 8.53 -21.17 -7.82
C LEU A 16 7.67 -21.58 -6.63
N GLU A 17 8.30 -21.63 -5.46
CA GLU A 17 7.59 -21.81 -4.19
C GLU A 17 6.64 -20.62 -3.93
N PRO A 18 5.42 -20.90 -3.43
CA PRO A 18 4.49 -19.85 -3.05
C PRO A 18 5.03 -19.07 -1.84
N GLU A 19 4.91 -17.75 -1.88
CA GLU A 19 5.15 -16.92 -0.70
C GLU A 19 3.97 -17.01 0.26
N THR A 20 4.27 -16.94 1.55
CA THR A 20 3.29 -16.79 2.62
C THR A 20 3.52 -15.48 3.35
N LEU A 21 2.47 -14.95 3.96
CA LEU A 21 2.58 -13.73 4.75
C LEU A 21 3.34 -14.04 6.05
N PRO A 22 4.48 -13.39 6.35
CA PRO A 22 5.27 -13.69 7.54
C PRO A 22 4.92 -12.79 8.73
N ILE A 23 3.87 -11.98 8.62
CA ILE A 23 3.51 -10.92 9.58
C ILE A 23 2.03 -10.97 9.94
N GLY A 24 1.67 -10.36 11.06
CA GLY A 24 0.30 -10.35 11.56
C GLY A 24 -0.65 -9.51 10.70
N VAL A 25 -1.94 -9.87 10.74
CA VAL A 25 -3.02 -9.15 10.05
C VAL A 25 -4.05 -8.66 11.05
N VAL A 26 -4.48 -7.40 10.90
CA VAL A 26 -5.61 -6.81 11.63
C VAL A 26 -6.72 -6.55 10.63
N VAL A 27 -7.93 -7.03 10.92
CA VAL A 27 -9.11 -6.77 10.09
C VAL A 27 -10.03 -5.79 10.82
N LEU A 28 -10.35 -4.67 10.17
CA LEU A 28 -11.22 -3.62 10.70
C LEU A 28 -12.43 -3.45 9.80
N SER A 29 -13.59 -3.18 10.40
CA SER A 29 -14.86 -3.02 9.71
C SER A 29 -15.67 -1.86 10.31
N HIS A 30 -16.87 -1.63 9.77
CA HIS A 30 -17.81 -0.63 10.28
C HIS A 30 -18.27 -0.88 11.73
N THR A 31 -18.07 -2.09 12.27
CA THR A 31 -18.38 -2.43 13.67
C THR A 31 -17.20 -2.30 14.62
N SER A 32 -15.99 -2.01 14.11
CA SER A 32 -14.82 -1.73 14.95
C SER A 32 -15.02 -0.43 15.74
N SER A 33 -14.45 -0.37 16.94
CA SER A 33 -14.45 0.87 17.74
C SER A 33 -13.49 1.90 17.14
N ILE A 34 -13.73 3.19 17.44
CA ILE A 34 -12.85 4.26 16.95
C ILE A 34 -11.43 4.12 17.50
N GLU A 35 -11.29 3.65 18.74
CA GLU A 35 -10.01 3.39 19.39
C GLU A 35 -9.22 2.29 18.68
N GLN A 36 -9.88 1.20 18.26
CA GLN A 36 -9.23 0.13 17.48
C GLN A 36 -8.72 0.64 16.14
N VAL A 37 -9.52 1.46 15.45
CA VAL A 37 -9.12 2.05 14.16
C VAL A 37 -7.96 3.04 14.36
N GLU A 38 -8.03 3.88 15.39
CA GLU A 38 -6.95 4.82 15.73
C GLU A 38 -5.66 4.12 16.11
N GLU A 39 -5.71 3.06 16.92
CA GLU A 39 -4.56 2.28 17.32
C GLU A 39 -3.86 1.65 16.11
N ALA A 40 -4.61 0.94 15.26
CA ALA A 40 -4.07 0.34 14.05
C ALA A 40 -3.46 1.40 13.12
N CYS A 41 -4.15 2.54 12.97
CA CYS A 41 -3.65 3.66 12.18
C CYS A 41 -2.37 4.27 12.79
N ASN A 42 -2.29 4.41 14.12
CA ASN A 42 -1.11 4.94 14.80
C ASN A 42 0.08 4.01 14.62
N ARG A 43 -0.11 2.71 14.82
CA ARG A 43 0.91 1.68 14.56
C ARG A 43 1.38 1.68 13.12
N LEU A 44 0.48 1.85 12.13
CA LEU A 44 0.88 1.97 10.72
C LEU A 44 1.78 3.20 10.48
N LYS A 45 1.56 4.31 11.19
CA LYS A 45 2.35 5.56 11.02
C LYS A 45 3.68 5.53 11.77
N GLU A 46 3.77 4.78 12.86
CA GLU A 46 4.91 4.80 13.76
C GLU A 46 6.18 4.29 13.07
N GLY A 47 7.20 5.14 12.96
CA GLY A 47 8.46 4.82 12.27
C GLY A 47 8.36 4.68 10.74
N ASN A 48 7.17 4.50 10.18
CA ASN A 48 6.96 4.17 8.77
C ASN A 48 6.76 5.42 7.89
N LYS A 49 7.56 5.52 6.82
CA LYS A 49 7.43 6.56 5.78
C LYS A 49 6.79 6.06 4.49
N VAL A 50 6.66 4.75 4.36
CA VAL A 50 6.15 4.07 3.17
C VAL A 50 5.27 2.93 3.66
N LEU A 51 4.10 2.78 3.06
CA LEU A 51 3.18 1.67 3.30
C LEU A 51 2.86 0.98 1.98
N GLY A 52 2.82 -0.34 2.01
CA GLY A 52 2.20 -1.14 0.96
C GLY A 52 0.71 -0.82 0.89
N PHE A 53 0.17 -0.77 -0.33
CA PHE A 53 -1.20 -0.38 -0.59
C PHE A 53 -1.75 -1.27 -1.70
N ASP A 54 -2.95 -1.77 -1.51
CA ASP A 54 -3.74 -2.44 -2.54
C ASP A 54 -5.24 -2.24 -2.28
N THR A 55 -6.11 -2.64 -3.22
CA THR A 55 -7.56 -2.72 -2.98
C THR A 55 -8.18 -3.94 -3.62
N GLU A 56 -9.33 -4.38 -3.07
CA GLU A 56 -10.12 -5.46 -3.68
C GLU A 56 -11.57 -5.05 -3.93
N THR A 57 -12.09 -5.53 -5.06
CA THR A 57 -13.46 -5.28 -5.54
C THR A 57 -14.05 -6.57 -6.04
N LYS A 58 -15.30 -6.86 -5.68
CA LYS A 58 -16.04 -8.01 -6.21
C LYS A 58 -16.05 -7.99 -7.75
N PRO A 59 -15.67 -9.07 -8.43
CA PRO A 59 -15.68 -9.09 -9.88
C PRO A 59 -17.10 -9.03 -10.42
N SER A 60 -17.27 -8.34 -11.56
CA SER A 60 -18.50 -8.37 -12.34
C SER A 60 -18.30 -9.17 -13.62
N PHE A 61 -19.13 -10.20 -13.81
CA PHE A 61 -19.19 -10.99 -15.04
C PHE A 61 -20.29 -10.51 -16.00
N ARG A 62 -20.99 -9.42 -15.67
CA ARG A 62 -22.03 -8.81 -16.49
C ARG A 62 -21.56 -7.46 -17.03
N LYS A 63 -21.63 -7.29 -18.35
CA LYS A 63 -21.21 -6.06 -19.03
C LYS A 63 -21.99 -4.85 -18.48
N GLY A 64 -21.28 -3.78 -18.14
CA GLY A 64 -21.86 -2.53 -17.62
C GLY A 64 -22.17 -2.52 -16.12
N LYS A 65 -21.99 -3.63 -15.40
CA LYS A 65 -22.10 -3.65 -13.94
C LYS A 65 -20.70 -3.56 -13.32
N SER A 66 -20.51 -2.65 -12.37
CA SER A 66 -19.34 -2.57 -11.49
C SER A 66 -19.79 -2.65 -10.03
N TYR A 67 -18.87 -3.01 -9.16
CA TYR A 67 -19.05 -3.01 -7.70
C TYR A 67 -18.13 -1.96 -7.09
N LYS A 68 -18.45 -1.58 -5.85
CA LYS A 68 -17.62 -0.63 -5.10
C LYS A 68 -16.38 -1.33 -4.55
N VAL A 69 -15.30 -0.58 -4.35
CA VAL A 69 -14.14 -1.06 -3.60
C VAL A 69 -14.59 -1.57 -2.23
N SER A 70 -14.39 -2.85 -1.97
CA SER A 70 -14.89 -3.54 -0.77
C SER A 70 -13.84 -3.60 0.34
N LEU A 71 -12.56 -3.62 -0.04
CA LEU A 71 -11.44 -3.79 0.86
C LEU A 71 -10.28 -2.86 0.47
N LEU A 72 -9.68 -2.22 1.45
CA LEU A 72 -8.41 -1.50 1.31
C LEU A 72 -7.38 -2.17 2.21
N GLN A 73 -6.19 -2.43 1.69
CA GLN A 73 -5.10 -3.01 2.46
C GLN A 73 -3.97 -2.00 2.64
N LEU A 74 -3.46 -1.88 3.87
CA LEU A 74 -2.25 -1.11 4.16
C LEU A 74 -1.25 -1.98 4.91
N SER A 75 -0.05 -2.14 4.34
CA SER A 75 1.03 -2.91 4.96
C SER A 75 2.15 -2.00 5.45
N SER A 76 2.55 -2.21 6.70
CA SER A 76 3.86 -1.83 7.22
C SER A 76 4.81 -3.03 7.10
N PRO A 77 6.11 -2.89 7.42
CA PRO A 77 7.03 -4.02 7.49
C PRO A 77 6.61 -5.10 8.50
N ASP A 78 5.90 -4.72 9.56
CA ASP A 78 5.66 -5.59 10.72
C ASP A 78 4.23 -6.15 10.81
N PHE A 79 3.26 -5.52 10.14
CA PHE A 79 1.87 -5.98 10.09
C PHE A 79 1.08 -5.35 8.93
N VAL A 80 -0.06 -5.98 8.61
CA VAL A 80 -1.02 -5.50 7.60
C VAL A 80 -2.36 -5.18 8.25
N VAL A 81 -3.02 -4.12 7.78
CA VAL A 81 -4.41 -3.80 8.14
C VAL A 81 -5.30 -3.94 6.91
N LEU A 82 -6.38 -4.70 7.05
CA LEU A 82 -7.44 -4.86 6.08
C LEU A 82 -8.65 -4.04 6.52
N PHE A 83 -8.92 -2.94 5.82
CA PHE A 83 -10.07 -2.06 6.06
C PHE A 83 -11.24 -2.50 5.18
N ARG A 84 -12.24 -3.13 5.79
CA ARG A 84 -13.46 -3.58 5.12
C ARG A 84 -14.42 -2.41 4.94
N LEU A 85 -14.46 -1.82 3.75
CA LEU A 85 -15.12 -0.55 3.47
C LEU A 85 -16.64 -0.66 3.26
N LEU A 86 -17.17 -1.89 3.21
CA LEU A 86 -18.59 -2.18 3.06
C LEU A 86 -19.11 -2.98 4.27
N PRO A 87 -20.33 -2.65 4.78
CA PRO A 87 -21.10 -1.43 4.49
C PRO A 87 -20.33 -0.16 4.88
N SER A 88 -20.82 0.99 4.40
CA SER A 88 -20.16 2.29 4.61
C SER A 88 -19.93 2.60 6.09
N TRP A 89 -18.77 3.19 6.39
CA TRP A 89 -18.40 3.57 7.74
C TRP A 89 -18.98 4.94 8.12
N ASP A 90 -19.17 5.18 9.42
CA ASP A 90 -19.37 6.54 9.92
C ASP A 90 -18.13 7.40 9.63
N LYS A 91 -18.37 8.71 9.41
CA LYS A 91 -17.31 9.66 9.06
C LYS A 91 -16.23 9.79 10.15
N LYS A 92 -16.61 9.69 11.43
CA LYS A 92 -15.65 9.73 12.55
C LYS A 92 -14.78 8.49 12.56
N LEU A 93 -15.38 7.32 12.33
CA LEU A 93 -14.66 6.05 12.26
C LEU A 93 -13.66 6.04 11.09
N LEU A 94 -13.98 6.70 9.97
CA LEU A 94 -13.12 6.78 8.79
C LEU A 94 -11.98 7.80 8.92
N GLU A 95 -12.07 8.75 9.86
CA GLU A 95 -11.14 9.87 9.98
C GLU A 95 -9.67 9.46 10.18
N PRO A 96 -9.33 8.47 11.04
CA PRO A 96 -7.94 8.04 11.24
C PRO A 96 -7.33 7.46 9.96
N LEU A 97 -8.09 6.65 9.22
CA LEU A 97 -7.68 6.10 7.91
C LEU A 97 -7.47 7.23 6.91
N GLN A 98 -8.42 8.17 6.82
CA GLN A 98 -8.34 9.30 5.91
C GLN A 98 -7.10 10.17 6.16
N LYS A 99 -6.68 10.34 7.42
CA LYS A 99 -5.44 11.05 7.80
C LYS A 99 -4.19 10.36 7.24
N ILE A 100 -4.12 9.02 7.25
CA ILE A 100 -3.01 8.26 6.64
C ILE A 100 -3.01 8.41 5.12
N LEU A 101 -4.16 8.21 4.48
CA LEU A 101 -4.27 8.29 3.02
C LEU A 101 -3.91 9.69 2.50
N LYS A 102 -4.36 10.76 3.18
CA LYS A 102 -4.03 12.16 2.82
C LYS A 102 -2.63 12.59 3.23
N SER A 103 -1.91 11.80 4.03
CA SER A 103 -0.57 12.17 4.49
C SER A 103 0.37 12.45 3.32
N LYS A 104 0.94 13.66 3.30
CA LYS A 104 2.04 14.04 2.38
C LYS A 104 3.40 13.55 2.87
N ARG A 105 3.46 12.88 4.02
CA ARG A 105 4.69 12.34 4.62
C ARG A 105 4.84 10.84 4.43
N ILE A 106 3.74 10.11 4.28
CA ILE A 106 3.71 8.67 4.12
C ILE A 106 3.38 8.35 2.67
N ALA A 107 4.31 7.71 1.97
CA ALA A 107 4.06 7.22 0.61
C ALA A 107 3.23 5.94 0.64
N LYS A 108 2.35 5.77 -0.35
CA LYS A 108 1.64 4.49 -0.58
C LYS A 108 2.21 3.87 -1.84
N VAL A 109 2.68 2.63 -1.76
CA VAL A 109 3.31 1.90 -2.87
C VAL A 109 2.45 0.70 -3.26
N GLY A 110 2.24 0.52 -4.56
CA GLY A 110 1.43 -0.58 -5.09
C GLY A 110 1.56 -0.69 -6.60
N VAL A 111 1.04 -1.77 -7.18
CA VAL A 111 0.98 -1.95 -8.63
C VAL A 111 -0.33 -1.37 -9.14
N ALA A 112 -0.27 -0.44 -10.09
CA ALA A 112 -1.47 0.20 -10.64
C ALA A 112 -2.34 1.02 -9.65
N ILE A 113 -1.74 1.42 -8.53
CA ILE A 113 -2.34 2.19 -7.42
C ILE A 113 -3.18 3.42 -7.82
N GLY A 114 -2.91 4.01 -8.99
CA GLY A 114 -3.67 5.15 -9.48
C GLY A 114 -5.14 4.82 -9.79
N ASP A 115 -5.43 3.61 -10.24
CA ASP A 115 -6.81 3.19 -10.51
C ASP A 115 -7.55 2.83 -9.21
N ASP A 116 -6.86 2.18 -8.27
CA ASP A 116 -7.38 1.90 -6.93
C ASP A 116 -7.78 3.19 -6.20
N ALA A 117 -6.92 4.21 -6.23
CA ALA A 117 -7.21 5.49 -5.59
C ALA A 117 -8.38 6.25 -6.23
N LYS A 118 -8.60 6.11 -7.56
CA LYS A 118 -9.80 6.65 -8.21
C LYS A 118 -11.05 5.92 -7.71
N GLY A 119 -11.00 4.60 -7.56
CA GLY A 119 -12.08 3.79 -7.00
C GLY A 119 -12.43 4.23 -5.58
N LEU A 120 -11.42 4.33 -4.70
CA LEU A 120 -11.60 4.82 -3.33
C LEU A 120 -12.22 6.22 -3.25
N TRP A 121 -11.81 7.13 -4.13
CA TRP A 121 -12.41 8.46 -4.20
C TRP A 121 -13.86 8.41 -4.66
N ALA A 122 -14.15 7.68 -5.75
CA ALA A 122 -15.48 7.59 -6.33
C ALA A 122 -16.49 6.92 -5.38
N ASP A 123 -16.07 5.86 -4.69
CA ASP A 123 -16.96 5.04 -3.87
C ASP A 123 -17.11 5.54 -2.43
N HIS A 124 -16.02 6.08 -1.87
CA HIS A 124 -15.89 6.36 -0.43
C HIS A 124 -15.40 7.78 -0.11
N GLN A 125 -15.16 8.63 -1.11
CA GLN A 125 -14.60 9.99 -0.95
C GLN A 125 -13.24 10.00 -0.23
N LEU A 126 -12.52 8.88 -0.29
CA LEU A 126 -11.20 8.73 0.33
C LEU A 126 -10.12 9.31 -0.58
N ILE A 127 -9.49 10.39 -0.12
CA ILE A 127 -8.38 11.03 -0.86
C ILE A 127 -7.05 10.35 -0.52
N THR A 128 -6.33 9.85 -1.53
CA THR A 128 -5.00 9.26 -1.38
C THR A 128 -3.92 10.15 -1.99
N ASN A 129 -3.00 10.64 -1.16
CA ASN A 129 -1.87 11.47 -1.58
C ASN A 129 -0.58 10.64 -1.65
N ARG A 130 0.44 11.13 -2.37
CA ARG A 130 1.82 10.59 -2.32
C ARG A 130 1.90 9.10 -2.71
N MET A 131 1.26 8.74 -3.81
CA MET A 131 1.26 7.38 -4.35
C MET A 131 2.50 7.13 -5.21
N VAL A 132 2.96 5.89 -5.23
CA VAL A 132 4.10 5.42 -6.01
C VAL A 132 3.68 4.15 -6.74
N ASP A 133 3.56 4.24 -8.05
CA ASP A 133 3.27 3.08 -8.89
C ASP A 133 4.55 2.29 -9.13
N LEU A 134 4.58 1.04 -8.66
CA LEU A 134 5.73 0.15 -8.80
C LEU A 134 6.06 -0.17 -10.26
N ARG A 135 5.10 -0.03 -11.18
CA ARG A 135 5.34 -0.21 -12.62
C ARG A 135 6.32 0.84 -13.16
N THR A 136 6.31 2.04 -12.61
CA THR A 136 7.26 3.10 -12.99
C THR A 136 8.66 2.79 -12.48
N LEU A 137 8.78 2.29 -11.25
CA LEU A 137 10.07 1.87 -10.68
C LEU A 137 10.65 0.65 -11.42
N ALA A 138 9.79 -0.32 -11.78
CA ALA A 138 10.17 -1.48 -12.56
C ALA A 138 10.82 -1.09 -13.90
N LYS A 139 10.19 -0.17 -14.64
CA LYS A 139 10.76 0.38 -15.89
C LYS A 139 12.11 1.04 -15.65
N GLY A 140 12.23 1.87 -14.61
CA GLY A 140 13.50 2.51 -14.24
C GLY A 140 14.60 1.51 -13.87
N ALA A 141 14.23 0.33 -13.38
CA ALA A 141 15.14 -0.74 -13.01
C ALA A 141 15.50 -1.65 -14.20
N GLY A 142 14.88 -1.47 -15.37
CA GLY A 142 15.05 -2.34 -16.53
C GLY A 142 14.27 -3.65 -16.44
N VAL A 143 13.26 -3.74 -15.57
CA VAL A 143 12.38 -4.91 -15.45
C VAL A 143 11.26 -4.82 -16.49
N GLU A 144 11.10 -5.90 -17.26
CA GLU A 144 10.18 -5.97 -18.41
C GLU A 144 8.75 -6.35 -18.00
N VAL A 145 8.61 -6.99 -16.84
CA VAL A 145 7.33 -7.42 -16.29
C VAL A 145 6.73 -6.36 -15.36
N LEU A 146 5.40 -6.25 -15.32
CA LEU A 146 4.72 -5.18 -14.59
C LEU A 146 3.64 -5.67 -13.61
N SER A 147 3.35 -6.96 -13.55
CA SER A 147 2.38 -7.50 -12.60
C SER A 147 3.02 -7.80 -11.25
N LEU A 148 2.28 -7.58 -10.16
CA LEU A 148 2.76 -7.81 -8.79
C LEU A 148 3.45 -9.17 -8.64
N THR A 149 2.77 -10.25 -9.05
CA THR A 149 3.31 -11.61 -8.99
C THR A 149 4.64 -11.78 -9.71
N ARG A 150 4.80 -11.18 -10.91
CA ARG A 150 6.03 -11.32 -11.70
C ARG A 150 7.15 -10.41 -11.18
N LEU A 151 6.81 -9.21 -10.74
CA LEU A 151 7.75 -8.29 -10.08
C LEU A 151 8.32 -8.94 -8.81
N TYR A 152 7.46 -9.54 -7.99
CA TYR A 152 7.87 -10.26 -6.79
C TYR A 152 8.78 -11.45 -7.13
N ALA A 153 8.40 -12.24 -8.12
CA ALA A 153 9.20 -13.39 -8.57
C ALA A 153 10.59 -12.99 -9.08
N VAL A 154 10.69 -11.92 -9.85
CA VAL A 154 11.95 -11.36 -10.35
C VAL A 154 12.88 -10.95 -9.20
N LEU A 155 12.34 -10.33 -8.14
CA LEU A 155 13.15 -9.81 -7.03
C LEU A 155 13.44 -10.84 -5.93
N TYR A 156 12.53 -11.78 -5.69
CA TYR A 156 12.55 -12.66 -4.52
C TYR A 156 12.51 -14.16 -4.86
N ASN A 157 12.43 -14.53 -6.14
CA ASN A 157 12.37 -15.92 -6.60
C ASN A 157 11.26 -16.74 -5.93
N LYS A 158 10.12 -16.10 -5.68
CA LYS A 158 8.91 -16.69 -5.10
C LYS A 158 7.67 -16.24 -5.85
N ARG A 159 6.60 -17.02 -5.83
CA ARG A 159 5.32 -16.65 -6.48
C ARG A 159 4.28 -16.19 -5.47
N ILE A 160 3.57 -15.12 -5.80
CA ILE A 160 2.34 -14.73 -5.12
C ILE A 160 1.17 -15.50 -5.74
N SER A 161 0.33 -16.12 -4.91
CA SER A 161 -0.88 -16.82 -5.37
C SER A 161 -1.86 -15.85 -6.03
N LYS A 162 -2.67 -16.32 -6.99
CA LYS A 162 -3.76 -15.56 -7.62
C LYS A 162 -5.15 -16.06 -7.21
N GLY A 163 -5.21 -16.97 -6.23
CA GLY A 163 -6.37 -17.79 -5.95
C GLY A 163 -7.63 -17.02 -5.53
N GLN A 164 -7.49 -15.86 -4.90
CA GLN A 164 -8.63 -15.08 -4.39
C GLN A 164 -8.93 -13.81 -5.19
N ARG A 165 -8.18 -13.53 -6.27
CA ARG A 165 -8.36 -12.30 -7.07
C ARG A 165 -9.79 -12.11 -7.60
N LEU A 166 -10.49 -13.20 -7.89
CA LEU A 166 -11.86 -13.20 -8.39
C LEU A 166 -12.88 -13.66 -7.33
N SER A 167 -12.54 -13.49 -6.05
CA SER A 167 -13.39 -13.89 -4.93
C SER A 167 -14.51 -12.88 -4.67
N ASP A 168 -15.48 -13.27 -3.85
CA ASP A 168 -16.51 -12.35 -3.39
C ASP A 168 -15.99 -11.52 -2.21
N TRP A 169 -15.52 -10.32 -2.50
CA TRP A 169 -14.97 -9.38 -1.51
C TRP A 169 -16.03 -8.63 -0.70
N GLU A 170 -17.32 -8.81 -1.04
CA GLU A 170 -18.47 -8.24 -0.31
C GLU A 170 -19.09 -9.22 0.71
N ARG A 171 -18.52 -10.43 0.87
CA ARG A 171 -19.00 -11.41 1.86
C ARG A 171 -19.07 -10.79 3.24
N GLU A 172 -20.02 -11.21 4.08
CA GLU A 172 -20.14 -10.70 5.45
C GLU A 172 -18.86 -10.95 6.27
N GLU A 173 -18.24 -12.12 6.10
CA GLU A 173 -16.95 -12.48 6.68
C GLU A 173 -15.97 -12.93 5.60
N LEU A 174 -14.73 -12.44 5.69
CA LEU A 174 -13.64 -12.89 4.83
C LEU A 174 -13.18 -14.26 5.31
N THR A 175 -12.94 -15.18 4.37
CA THR A 175 -12.28 -16.45 4.69
C THR A 175 -10.81 -16.22 5.02
N GLU A 176 -10.17 -17.16 5.72
CA GLU A 176 -8.73 -17.12 6.00
C GLU A 176 -7.92 -16.93 4.71
N GLY A 177 -8.25 -17.69 3.66
CA GLY A 177 -7.57 -17.55 2.37
C GLY A 177 -7.74 -16.15 1.73
N GLN A 178 -8.88 -15.48 1.92
CA GLN A 178 -9.08 -14.09 1.46
C GLN A 178 -8.25 -13.10 2.29
N VAL A 179 -8.18 -13.29 3.61
CA VAL A 179 -7.36 -12.47 4.52
C VAL A 179 -5.89 -12.59 4.13
N ASP A 180 -5.37 -13.81 4.00
CA ASP A 180 -3.98 -14.09 3.65
C ASP A 180 -3.62 -13.51 2.28
N TYR A 181 -4.48 -13.72 1.29
CA TYR A 181 -4.27 -13.21 -0.05
C TYR A 181 -4.19 -11.68 -0.05
N ALA A 182 -5.20 -11.00 0.51
CA ALA A 182 -5.28 -9.54 0.48
C ALA A 182 -4.13 -8.90 1.27
N ALA A 183 -3.76 -9.50 2.40
CA ALA A 183 -2.65 -9.02 3.19
C ALA A 183 -1.31 -9.22 2.48
N LEU A 184 -1.12 -10.37 1.81
CA LEU A 184 0.07 -10.68 1.04
C LEU A 184 0.26 -9.73 -0.14
N ASP A 185 -0.79 -9.30 -0.83
CA ASP A 185 -0.67 -8.40 -1.98
C ASP A 185 -0.12 -7.02 -1.59
N ALA A 186 -0.65 -6.40 -0.52
CA ALA A 186 -0.12 -5.14 0.00
C ALA A 186 1.32 -5.28 0.53
N TYR A 187 1.60 -6.37 1.27
CA TYR A 187 2.95 -6.67 1.75
C TYR A 187 3.94 -6.86 0.61
N ALA A 188 3.56 -7.62 -0.42
CA ALA A 188 4.39 -7.84 -1.61
C ALA A 188 4.68 -6.51 -2.32
N GLY A 189 3.71 -5.59 -2.39
CA GLY A 189 3.91 -4.24 -2.91
C GLY A 189 4.99 -3.47 -2.15
N LEU A 190 4.95 -3.49 -0.82
CA LEU A 190 5.97 -2.86 0.02
C LEU A 190 7.35 -3.50 -0.20
N ARG A 191 7.43 -4.84 -0.22
CA ARG A 191 8.68 -5.56 -0.46
C ARG A 191 9.27 -5.22 -1.83
N ILE A 192 8.47 -5.22 -2.89
CA ILE A 192 8.94 -4.85 -4.24
C ILE A 192 9.53 -3.44 -4.25
N PHE A 193 8.91 -2.47 -3.57
CA PHE A 193 9.46 -1.13 -3.41
C PHE A 193 10.86 -1.16 -2.77
N GLU A 194 11.03 -1.89 -1.67
CA GLU A 194 12.31 -2.05 -0.99
C GLU A 194 13.35 -2.76 -1.85
N GLY A 195 12.94 -3.77 -2.62
CA GLY A 195 13.78 -4.45 -3.60
C GLY A 195 14.31 -3.47 -4.65
N PHE A 196 13.44 -2.65 -5.24
CA PHE A 196 13.84 -1.64 -6.21
C PHE A 196 14.75 -0.56 -5.64
N LYS A 197 14.59 -0.16 -4.38
CA LYS A 197 15.51 0.80 -3.73
C LYS A 197 16.96 0.32 -3.72
N LYS A 198 17.19 -1.00 -3.69
CA LYS A 198 18.54 -1.59 -3.69
C LYS A 198 19.19 -1.58 -5.06
N VAL A 199 18.40 -1.51 -6.13
CA VAL A 199 18.86 -1.58 -7.52
C VAL A 199 18.93 -0.20 -8.16
N LEU A 200 17.94 0.66 -7.87
CA LEU A 200 17.84 1.98 -8.48
C LEU A 200 18.85 2.96 -7.89
N ASN A 201 19.28 3.92 -8.70
CA ASN A 201 20.00 5.09 -8.21
C ASN A 201 19.10 5.87 -7.24
N ARG A 202 19.67 6.33 -6.12
CA ARG A 202 18.91 7.05 -5.09
C ARG A 202 18.14 8.24 -5.64
N SER A 203 18.68 8.97 -6.62
CA SER A 203 18.00 10.11 -7.27
C SER A 203 16.65 9.74 -7.91
N MET A 204 16.47 8.50 -8.35
CA MET A 204 15.22 8.01 -8.97
C MET A 204 14.08 7.83 -7.96
N TYR A 205 14.40 7.70 -6.67
CA TYR A 205 13.41 7.57 -5.59
C TYR A 205 13.65 8.54 -4.42
N PHE A 206 14.59 9.48 -4.53
CA PHE A 206 15.00 10.37 -3.43
C PHE A 206 13.86 11.24 -2.92
N ASN A 207 13.03 11.74 -3.85
CA ASN A 207 11.82 12.52 -3.53
C ASN A 207 10.79 11.69 -2.74
N LEU A 208 10.92 10.36 -2.75
CA LEU A 208 10.10 9.44 -1.97
C LEU A 208 10.63 9.28 -0.54
N ASP A 209 11.96 9.28 -0.34
CA ASP A 209 12.59 8.89 0.95
C ASP A 209 12.69 10.02 2.00
N VAL A 210 12.57 11.30 1.61
CA VAL A 210 12.85 12.40 2.56
C VAL A 210 12.01 13.66 2.29
N GLN A 211 11.06 13.97 3.18
CA GLN A 211 11.03 15.31 3.77
C GLN A 211 11.50 15.17 5.22
N GLN A 212 12.79 15.43 5.49
CA GLN A 212 13.20 15.73 6.85
C GLN A 212 12.48 17.03 7.25
N PRO A 213 11.94 17.14 8.47
CA PRO A 213 11.48 18.43 8.95
C PRO A 213 12.65 19.42 8.87
N LYS A 214 12.47 20.52 8.13
CA LYS A 214 13.43 21.63 8.16
C LYS A 214 13.56 22.05 9.63
N LYS A 215 14.77 21.98 10.21
CA LYS A 215 15.03 22.60 11.51
C LYS A 215 14.60 24.06 11.40
N ARG A 216 13.62 24.47 12.21
CA ARG A 216 13.29 25.90 12.37
C ARG A 216 14.55 26.57 12.91
N VAL A 217 15.23 27.35 12.08
CA VAL A 217 16.19 28.33 12.57
C VAL A 217 15.35 29.40 13.27
N LEU A 218 15.31 29.35 14.60
CA LEU A 218 14.80 30.45 15.40
C LEU A 218 15.70 31.65 15.11
N LYS A 219 15.20 32.61 14.32
CA LYS A 219 15.81 33.94 14.27
C LYS A 219 15.73 34.51 15.68
N LYS A 220 16.89 34.70 16.33
CA LYS A 220 16.99 35.53 17.53
C LYS A 220 16.34 36.88 17.17
N LYS A 221 15.32 37.27 17.92
CA LYS A 221 14.83 38.65 17.88
C LYS A 221 15.93 39.51 18.47
N ASP A 222 16.51 40.39 17.65
CA ASP A 222 17.34 41.47 18.15
C ASP A 222 16.48 42.38 19.02
N SER A 223 16.76 42.37 20.31
CA SER A 223 16.26 43.34 21.27
C SER A 223 16.89 44.69 20.94
N LYS A 224 16.20 45.53 20.17
CA LYS A 224 16.51 46.97 20.17
C LYS A 224 16.06 47.56 21.49
N GLN A 225 17.02 47.74 22.40
CA GLN A 225 16.95 48.76 23.44
C GLN A 225 16.95 50.13 22.76
N SER A 226 15.85 50.87 22.86
CA SER A 226 15.85 52.32 22.71
C SER A 226 16.23 52.92 24.06
N LYS A 227 17.48 53.38 24.17
CA LYS A 227 17.89 54.38 25.15
C LYS A 227 17.75 55.76 24.51
N GLN A 228 17.33 56.70 25.35
CA GLN A 228 17.14 58.15 25.16
C GLN A 228 15.80 58.55 24.57
#